data_AF-A0A2E3P934-F1
#
_entry.id   AF-A0A2E3P934-F1
#
_cell.length_a   1.000
_cell.length_b   1.000
_cell.length_c   1.000
_cell.angle_alpha   90.00
_cell.angle_beta   90.00
_cell.angle_gamma   90.00
#
_symmetry.space_group_name_H-M   'P 1'
#
loop_
_entity.id
_entity.type
_entity.pdbx_description
1 polymer ?
#
loop_
_entity_poly.entity_id
_entity_poly.type
_entity_poly.pdbx_seq_one_letter_code
_entity_poly.pdbx_strand_id
1 'polypeptide(L)'
;MFTPLDVWAPIFRAPFSGDVTQAISPSVLSPEIKGSPQVEQKVLTEVASYGKQLGKILEALKTISDKTGIELDEIDQLIKDVQEVKDTCKVEARADAEAALDRLKRVDEEAWTELTTKS
;
A
#
# COMPACT_ATOMS: atom_id res chain seq x y z
N MET A 1 -15.53 -2.34 -18.42
CA MET A 1 -16.34 -3.30 -17.65
C MET A 1 -16.74 -2.56 -16.39
N PHE A 2 -18.03 -2.27 -16.21
CA PHE A 2 -18.49 -1.60 -14.98
C PHE A 2 -18.40 -2.61 -13.84
N THR A 3 -17.59 -2.30 -12.85
CA THR A 3 -17.46 -3.10 -11.63
C THR A 3 -18.34 -2.49 -10.54
N PRO A 4 -18.78 -3.28 -9.54
CA PRO A 4 -19.63 -2.79 -8.46
C PRO A 4 -19.06 -1.61 -7.67
N LEU A 5 -17.74 -1.39 -7.74
CA LEU A 5 -17.05 -0.28 -7.08
C LEU A 5 -17.19 1.06 -7.83
N ASP A 6 -17.54 1.05 -9.12
CA ASP A 6 -17.68 2.26 -9.94
C ASP A 6 -18.91 3.11 -9.56
N VAL A 7 -19.88 2.52 -8.84
CA VAL A 7 -21.10 3.21 -8.38
C VAL A 7 -20.85 4.02 -7.12
N TRP A 8 -19.89 3.61 -6.28
CA TRP A 8 -19.63 4.22 -4.98
C TRP A 8 -18.50 5.26 -5.02
N ALA A 9 -17.63 5.23 -6.03
CA ALA A 9 -16.61 6.24 -6.28
C ALA A 9 -16.47 6.53 -7.80
N PRO A 10 -17.28 7.44 -8.39
CA PRO A 10 -17.21 7.71 -9.81
C PRO A 10 -15.87 8.39 -10.17
N ILE A 11 -14.97 7.63 -10.79
CA ILE A 11 -13.70 8.15 -11.30
C ILE A 11 -13.98 8.88 -12.62
N PHE A 12 -14.18 10.19 -12.54
CA PHE A 12 -14.36 11.03 -13.73
C PHE A 12 -13.00 11.29 -14.40
N ARG A 13 -12.73 10.65 -15.54
CA ARG A 13 -11.52 10.87 -16.34
C ARG A 13 -11.82 11.79 -17.52
N ALA A 14 -11.42 13.06 -17.42
CA ALA A 14 -11.48 14.00 -18.55
C ALA A 14 -10.36 13.70 -19.56
N PRO A 15 -10.59 13.84 -20.89
CA PRO A 15 -9.69 13.34 -21.94
C PRO A 15 -8.30 14.01 -22.02
N PHE A 16 -8.03 15.00 -21.17
CA PHE A 16 -6.73 15.69 -21.07
C PHE A 16 -6.15 15.71 -19.65
N SER A 17 -6.73 14.95 -18.72
CA SER A 17 -6.14 14.79 -17.39
C SER A 17 -5.06 13.71 -17.48
N GLY A 18 -3.79 14.12 -17.39
CA GLY A 18 -2.70 13.19 -17.10
C GLY A 18 -2.99 12.39 -15.82
N ASP A 19 -2.27 11.29 -15.64
CA ASP A 19 -2.46 10.36 -14.53
C ASP A 19 -2.22 11.09 -13.20
N VAL A 20 -3.29 11.64 -12.63
CA VAL A 20 -3.26 12.17 -11.27
C VAL A 20 -3.33 10.92 -10.41
N THR A 21 -2.19 10.47 -9.89
CA THR A 21 -2.13 9.63 -8.70
C THR A 21 -2.78 10.42 -7.56
N GLN A 22 -4.10 10.35 -7.50
CA GLN A 22 -4.86 10.86 -6.38
C GLN A 22 -4.48 9.95 -5.22
N ALA A 23 -3.59 10.42 -4.36
CA ALA A 23 -3.34 9.78 -3.09
C ALA A 23 -4.65 9.85 -2.30
N ILE A 24 -5.47 8.79 -2.38
CA ILE A 24 -6.67 8.61 -1.56
C ILE A 24 -6.21 8.22 -0.15
N SER A 25 -5.44 9.10 0.48
CA SER A 25 -5.48 9.22 1.93
C SER A 25 -6.83 9.90 2.20
N PRO A 26 -7.76 9.28 2.94
CA PRO A 26 -9.07 9.85 3.14
C PRO A 26 -8.96 11.03 4.11
N SER A 27 -8.61 12.20 3.60
CA SER A 27 -8.78 13.47 4.31
C SER A 27 -10.25 13.73 4.66
N VAL A 28 -11.18 13.00 4.04
CA VAL A 28 -12.63 13.05 4.29
C VAL A 28 -13.04 12.23 5.53
N LEU A 29 -12.33 11.15 5.89
CA LEU A 29 -12.68 10.29 7.04
C LEU A 29 -12.05 10.73 8.37
N SER A 30 -11.21 11.77 8.35
CA SER A 30 -10.65 12.39 9.56
C SER A 30 -10.96 13.90 9.58
N PRO A 31 -12.22 14.30 9.84
CA PRO A 31 -12.56 15.70 10.10
C PRO A 31 -11.94 16.24 11.41
N GLU A 32 -11.32 15.37 12.21
CA GLU A 32 -10.66 15.72 13.48
C GLU A 32 -9.16 15.99 13.33
N ILE A 33 -8.75 16.78 12.32
CA ILE A 33 -7.42 17.39 12.32
C ILE A 33 -7.37 18.39 13.47
N LYS A 34 -6.96 17.93 14.66
CA LYS A 34 -6.78 18.75 15.86
C LYS A 34 -5.33 19.20 15.91
N GLY A 35 -4.99 20.18 15.09
CA GLY A 35 -3.63 20.74 15.05
C GLY A 35 -3.26 21.40 13.73
N SER A 36 -1.97 21.41 13.41
CA SER A 36 -1.45 21.86 12.12
C SER A 36 -1.60 20.75 11.07
N PRO A 37 -2.33 20.98 9.97
CA PRO A 37 -2.53 19.97 8.92
C PRO A 37 -1.21 19.42 8.34
N GLN A 38 -0.18 20.27 8.24
CA GLN A 38 1.13 19.88 7.72
C GLN A 38 1.85 18.90 8.67
N VAL A 39 1.70 19.10 9.97
CA VAL A 39 2.27 18.20 10.98
C VAL A 39 1.56 16.85 10.93
N GLU A 40 0.24 16.84 10.87
CA GLU A 40 -0.53 15.59 10.83
C GLU A 40 -0.26 14.78 9.56
N GLN A 41 -0.16 15.44 8.41
CA GLN A 41 0.19 14.76 7.17
C GLN A 41 1.57 14.09 7.27
N LYS A 42 2.57 14.80 7.79
CA LYS A 42 3.90 14.22 8.02
C LYS A 42 3.88 13.05 8.99
N VAL A 43 3.11 13.16 10.07
CA VAL A 43 2.96 12.04 11.03
C VAL A 43 2.37 10.81 10.35
N LEU A 44 1.34 10.97 9.53
CA LEU A 44 0.69 9.86 8.83
C LEU A 44 1.57 9.25 7.74
N THR A 45 2.36 10.04 7.00
CA THR A 45 3.20 9.52 5.91
C THR A 45 4.55 8.97 6.40
N GLU A 46 5.16 9.61 7.40
CA GLU A 46 6.54 9.32 7.80
C GLU A 46 6.63 8.50 9.09
N VAL A 47 5.71 8.68 10.03
CA VAL A 47 5.86 8.14 11.39
C VAL A 47 4.93 6.95 11.65
N ALA A 48 3.64 7.14 11.42
CA ALA A 48 2.59 6.26 11.88
C ALA A 48 1.46 6.18 10.85
N SER A 49 1.76 5.63 9.67
CA SER A 49 0.72 5.31 8.69
C SER A 49 -0.36 4.41 9.29
N TYR A 50 -1.59 4.49 8.80
CA TYR A 50 -2.70 3.67 9.29
C TYR A 50 -2.37 2.18 9.28
N GLY A 51 -1.69 1.68 8.26
CA GLY A 51 -1.22 0.29 8.22
C GLY A 51 -0.25 -0.06 9.36
N LYS A 52 0.64 0.86 9.75
CA LYS A 52 1.55 0.67 10.89
C LYS A 52 0.81 0.72 12.22
N GLN A 53 -0.16 1.62 12.37
CA GLN A 53 -1.00 1.72 13.57
C GLN A 53 -1.84 0.46 13.76
N LEU A 54 -2.57 0.05 12.72
CA LEU A 54 -3.37 -1.18 12.73
C LEU A 54 -2.51 -2.42 12.96
N GLY A 55 -1.33 -2.50 12.32
CA GLY A 55 -0.39 -3.59 12.56
C GLY A 55 0.01 -3.73 14.03
N LYS A 56 0.23 -2.61 14.74
CA LYS A 56 0.53 -2.62 16.18
C LYS A 56 -0.65 -3.07 17.03
N ILE A 57 -1.87 -2.70 16.65
CA ILE A 57 -3.09 -3.14 17.34
C ILE A 57 -3.30 -4.65 17.15
N LEU A 58 -3.15 -5.17 15.93
CA LEU A 58 -3.28 -6.60 15.64
C LEU A 58 -2.21 -7.42 16.39
N GLU A 59 -0.97 -6.93 16.44
CA GLU A 59 0.13 -7.54 17.21
C GLU A 59 -0.20 -7.61 18.72
N ALA A 60 -0.77 -6.52 19.27
CA ALA A 60 -1.19 -6.48 20.67
C ALA A 60 -2.34 -7.46 20.95
N LEU A 61 -3.36 -7.50 20.09
CA LEU A 61 -4.49 -8.42 20.22
C LEU A 61 -4.03 -9.89 20.17
N LYS A 62 -3.13 -10.23 19.25
CA LYS A 62 -2.54 -11.56 19.16
C LYS A 62 -1.75 -11.92 20.43
N THR A 63 -0.95 -10.98 20.93
CA THR A 63 -0.21 -11.17 22.19
C THR A 63 -1.14 -11.41 23.38
N ILE A 64 -2.30 -10.76 23.42
CA ILE A 64 -3.30 -10.95 24.47
C ILE A 64 -3.97 -12.33 24.31
N SER A 65 -4.41 -12.68 23.10
CA SER A 65 -4.96 -14.00 22.74
C SER A 65 -4.04 -15.14 23.20
N ASP A 66 -2.74 -15.06 22.88
CA ASP A 66 -1.76 -16.08 23.26
C ASP A 66 -1.62 -16.23 24.78
N LYS A 67 -1.80 -15.15 25.55
CA LYS A 67 -1.70 -15.15 27.02
C LYS A 67 -2.99 -15.62 27.70
N THR A 68 -4.15 -15.35 27.10
CA THR A 68 -5.45 -15.71 27.67
C THR A 68 -5.95 -17.07 27.19
N GLY A 69 -5.37 -17.60 26.11
CA GLY A 69 -5.84 -18.81 25.44
C GLY A 69 -7.19 -18.62 24.72
N ILE A 70 -7.60 -17.36 24.49
CA ILE A 70 -8.83 -17.04 23.77
C ILE A 70 -8.48 -16.93 22.30
N GLU A 71 -9.00 -17.83 21.47
CA GLU A 71 -8.78 -17.79 20.03
C GLU A 71 -9.47 -16.57 19.39
N LEU A 72 -8.76 -15.91 18.47
CA LEU A 72 -9.24 -14.77 17.70
C LEU A 72 -9.22 -15.10 16.20
N ASP A 73 -10.01 -16.10 15.80
CA ASP A 73 -9.99 -16.67 14.44
C ASP A 73 -10.14 -15.61 13.33
N GLU A 74 -11.03 -14.64 13.50
CA GLU A 74 -11.22 -13.55 12.53
C GLU A 74 -9.98 -12.66 12.40
N ILE A 75 -9.26 -12.42 13.50
CA ILE A 75 -8.03 -11.63 13.51
C ILE A 75 -6.90 -12.41 12.86
N ASP A 76 -6.80 -13.71 13.15
CA ASP A 76 -5.80 -14.56 12.52
C ASP A 76 -6.05 -14.71 11.02
N GLN A 77 -7.30 -14.83 10.60
CA GLN A 77 -7.65 -14.83 9.17
C GLN A 77 -7.30 -13.48 8.52
N LEU A 78 -7.65 -12.36 9.15
CA LEU A 78 -7.31 -11.03 8.63
C LEU A 78 -5.80 -10.84 8.46
N ILE A 79 -4.99 -11.30 9.43
CA ILE A 79 -3.53 -11.22 9.33
C ILE A 79 -3.01 -12.05 8.14
N LYS A 80 -3.57 -13.25 7.92
CA LYS A 80 -3.20 -14.10 6.78
C LYS A 80 -3.56 -13.43 5.45
N ASP A 81 -4.78 -12.93 5.31
CA ASP A 81 -5.24 -12.27 4.08
C ASP A 81 -4.37 -11.06 3.72
N VAL A 82 -4.02 -10.24 4.71
CA VAL A 82 -3.11 -9.10 4.52
C VAL A 82 -1.73 -9.56 4.05
N GLN A 83 -1.22 -10.68 4.58
CA GLN A 83 0.07 -11.21 4.20
C GLN A 83 0.06 -11.77 2.77
N GLU A 84 -1.01 -12.48 2.38
CA GLU A 84 -1.19 -13.00 1.03
C GLU A 84 -1.25 -11.89 -0.03
N VAL A 85 -1.98 -10.81 0.25
CA VAL A 85 -2.01 -9.63 -0.63
C VAL A 85 -0.63 -9.02 -0.77
N LYS A 86 0.12 -8.85 0.33
CA LYS A 86 1.48 -8.30 0.29
C LYS A 86 2.42 -9.15 -0.55
N ASP A 87 2.33 -10.47 -0.42
CA ASP A 87 3.20 -11.38 -1.14
C ASP A 87 2.85 -11.42 -2.63
N THR A 88 1.56 -11.35 -2.97
CA THR A 88 1.10 -11.17 -4.36
C THR A 88 1.66 -9.89 -4.97
N CYS A 89 1.55 -8.75 -4.28
CA CYS A 89 2.09 -7.48 -4.78
C CYS A 89 3.62 -7.50 -4.95
N LYS A 90 4.36 -8.23 -4.10
CA LYS A 90 5.82 -8.38 -4.29
C LYS A 90 6.15 -9.18 -5.55
N VAL A 91 5.38 -10.23 -5.85
CA VAL A 91 5.56 -11.04 -7.05
C VAL A 91 5.29 -10.18 -8.30
N GLU A 92 4.20 -9.43 -8.30
CA GLU A 92 3.87 -8.50 -9.40
C GLU A 92 4.95 -7.42 -9.58
N ALA A 93 5.36 -6.75 -8.49
CA ALA A 93 6.40 -5.73 -8.54
C ALA A 93 7.74 -6.28 -9.06
N ARG A 94 8.07 -7.53 -8.73
CA ARG A 94 9.25 -8.21 -9.27
C ARG A 94 9.11 -8.47 -10.76
N ALA A 95 7.97 -8.98 -11.22
CA ALA A 95 7.73 -9.23 -12.64
C ALA A 95 7.81 -7.93 -13.45
N ASP A 96 7.25 -6.84 -12.94
CA ASP A 96 7.34 -5.51 -13.55
C ASP A 96 8.78 -5.01 -13.63
N ALA A 97 9.57 -5.21 -12.55
CA ALA A 97 10.97 -4.85 -12.52
C ALA A 97 11.81 -5.67 -13.53
N GLU A 98 11.57 -6.98 -13.62
CA GLU A 98 12.22 -7.86 -14.60
C GLU A 98 11.90 -7.41 -16.04
N ALA A 99 10.63 -7.16 -16.35
CA ALA A 99 10.22 -6.65 -17.65
C ALA A 99 10.80 -5.26 -17.97
N ALA A 100 10.95 -4.40 -16.96
CA ALA A 100 11.58 -3.10 -17.11
C ALA A 100 13.08 -3.20 -17.40
N LEU A 101 13.79 -4.10 -16.71
CA LEU A 101 15.21 -4.37 -16.94
C LEU A 101 15.44 -4.98 -18.33
N ASP A 102 14.60 -5.93 -18.76
CA ASP A 102 14.67 -6.54 -20.09
C ASP A 102 14.42 -5.52 -21.22
N ARG A 103 13.56 -4.54 -20.98
CA ARG A 103 13.37 -3.41 -21.89
C ARG A 103 14.60 -2.52 -21.92
N LEU A 104 15.17 -2.19 -20.76
CA LEU A 104 16.35 -1.33 -20.67
C LEU A 104 17.53 -1.98 -21.42
N LYS A 105 17.80 -3.26 -21.19
CA LYS A 105 18.88 -3.99 -21.87
C LYS A 105 18.79 -3.93 -23.40
N ARG A 106 17.58 -3.90 -23.97
CA ARG A 106 17.36 -3.82 -25.42
C ARG A 106 17.59 -2.43 -26.01
N VAL A 107 17.36 -1.38 -25.22
CA VAL A 107 17.43 0.02 -25.68
C VAL A 107 18.79 0.64 -25.34
N ASP A 108 19.33 0.31 -24.17
CA ASP A 108 20.55 0.87 -23.60
C ASP A 108 21.22 -0.17 -22.69
N GLU A 109 22.17 -0.91 -23.26
CA GLU A 109 22.90 -1.97 -22.56
C GLU A 109 23.89 -1.41 -21.52
N GLU A 110 24.41 -0.20 -21.73
CA GLU A 110 25.33 0.46 -20.82
C GLU A 110 24.60 0.87 -19.53
N ALA A 111 23.44 1.52 -19.65
CA ALA A 111 22.60 1.88 -18.50
C ALA A 111 22.06 0.65 -17.74
N TRP A 112 21.73 -0.44 -18.45
CA TRP A 112 21.35 -1.69 -17.80
C TRP A 112 22.49 -2.25 -16.94
N THR A 113 23.71 -2.29 -17.49
CA THR A 113 24.89 -2.78 -16.78
C THR A 113 25.19 -1.94 -15.55
N GLU A 114 25.09 -0.61 -15.65
CA GLU A 114 25.30 0.27 -14.50
C GLU A 114 24.32 -0.03 -13.35
N LEU A 115 23.04 -0.24 -13.66
CA LEU A 115 22.01 -0.52 -12.65
C LEU A 115 22.15 -1.91 -12.01
N THR A 116 22.52 -2.93 -12.77
CA THR A 116 22.65 -4.29 -12.24
C THR A 116 23.94 -4.51 -11.45
N THR A 117 24.98 -3.70 -11.69
CA THR A 117 26.28 -3.82 -10.99
C THR A 117 26.36 -2.97 -9.72
N LYS A 118 25.40 -2.04 -9.52
CA LYS A 118 25.26 -1.21 -8.31
C LYS A 118 24.48 -1.88 -7.17
N SER A 119 23.84 -3.02 -7.41
CA SER A 119 23.17 -3.85 -6.36
C SER A 119 24.15 -4.78 -5.68
#